data_AF-B7BHC0-F1
#
_entry.id   AF-B7BHC0-F1
#
_cell.length_a   1.000
_cell.length_b   1.000
_cell.length_c   1.000
_cell.angle_alpha   90.00
_cell.angle_beta   90.00
_cell.angle_gamma   90.00
#
_symmetry.space_group_name_H-M   'P 1'
#
loop_
_entity.id
_entity.type
_entity.pdbx_description
1 polymer ?
#
loop_
_entity_poly.entity_id
_entity_poly.type
_entity_poly.pdbx_seq_one_letter_code
_entity_poly.pdbx_strand_id
1 'polypeptide(L)'
;MPMTVSKTREMLVDVARQLFARMGVDNTTMNDIAQASKKGRRTLYTYFKSKNEIYLAVVESELDQLYKMLQDVAAKDLPADEKLMTFLYARLDAIKALVFRNGTLKANFFRDIWRVEKIRKS
;
A
#
# COMPACT_ATOMS: atom_id res chain seq x y z
N MET A 1 13.97 -13.65 -5.18
CA MET A 1 15.04 -12.66 -5.43
C MET A 1 14.54 -11.31 -4.92
N PRO A 2 15.30 -10.56 -4.10
CA PRO A 2 14.87 -9.22 -3.73
C PRO A 2 15.04 -8.35 -4.97
N MET A 3 13.94 -7.99 -5.65
CA MET A 3 14.01 -6.92 -6.63
C MET A 3 14.41 -5.67 -5.86
N THR A 4 15.59 -5.12 -6.17
CA THR A 4 16.02 -3.83 -5.64
C THR A 4 15.00 -2.79 -6.08
N VAL A 5 14.05 -2.48 -5.19
CA VAL A 5 12.95 -1.58 -5.51
C VAL A 5 13.55 -0.20 -5.75
N SER A 6 13.26 0.38 -6.92
CA SER A 6 13.74 1.71 -7.24
C SER A 6 13.13 2.72 -6.27
N LYS A 7 13.95 3.51 -5.56
CA LYS A 7 13.47 4.62 -4.69
C LYS A 7 12.49 5.54 -5.40
N THR A 8 12.67 5.74 -6.71
CA THR A 8 11.74 6.51 -7.55
C THR A 8 10.38 5.83 -7.65
N ARG A 9 10.34 4.50 -7.84
CA ARG A 9 9.08 3.74 -7.89
C ARG A 9 8.31 3.87 -6.59
N GLU A 10 8.97 3.69 -5.45
CA GLU A 10 8.35 3.82 -4.12
C GLU A 10 7.77 5.22 -3.89
N MET A 11 8.53 6.26 -4.23
CA MET A 11 8.06 7.65 -4.17
C MET A 11 6.83 7.87 -5.07
N LEU A 12 6.82 7.33 -6.29
CA LEU A 12 5.65 7.43 -7.18
C LEU A 12 4.42 6.73 -6.61
N VAL A 13 4.60 5.57 -5.97
CA VAL A 13 3.54 4.84 -5.27
C VAL A 13 3.00 5.66 -4.10
N ASP A 14 3.87 6.23 -3.26
CA ASP A 14 3.40 7.04 -2.11
C ASP A 14 2.67 8.32 -2.55
N VAL A 15 3.16 9.00 -3.60
CA VAL A 15 2.45 10.16 -4.17
C VAL A 15 1.06 9.77 -4.67
N ALA A 16 0.96 8.66 -5.41
CA ALA A 16 -0.32 8.16 -5.91
C ALA A 16 -1.26 7.77 -4.77
N ARG A 17 -0.77 7.09 -3.73
CA ARG A 17 -1.53 6.77 -2.51
C ARG A 17 -2.12 8.04 -1.89
N GLN A 18 -1.32 9.10 -1.74
CA GLN A 18 -1.79 10.37 -1.18
C GLN A 18 -2.89 11.01 -2.03
N LEU A 19 -2.75 11.00 -3.35
CA LEU A 19 -3.76 11.53 -4.27
C LEU A 19 -5.05 10.71 -4.23
N PHE A 20 -4.95 9.38 -4.30
CA PHE A 20 -6.09 8.47 -4.19
C PHE A 20 -6.84 8.62 -2.86
N ALA A 21 -6.13 8.87 -1.77
CA ALA A 21 -6.73 9.08 -0.45
C ALA A 21 -7.47 10.43 -0.35
N ARG A 22 -7.02 11.45 -1.07
CA ARG A 22 -7.60 12.81 -1.07
C ARG A 22 -8.74 12.98 -2.06
N MET A 23 -8.58 12.45 -3.28
CA MET A 23 -9.49 12.73 -4.41
C MET A 23 -10.29 11.51 -4.85
N GLY A 24 -9.91 10.30 -4.41
CA GLY A 24 -10.42 9.04 -4.94
C GLY A 24 -9.64 8.56 -6.16
N VAL A 25 -9.68 7.24 -6.41
CA VAL A 25 -8.96 6.61 -7.52
C VAL A 25 -9.51 7.07 -8.87
N ASP A 26 -10.83 7.18 -9.01
CA ASP A 26 -11.49 7.52 -10.27
C ASP A 26 -11.15 8.96 -10.70
N ASN A 27 -11.15 9.90 -9.76
CA ASN A 27 -10.85 11.32 -10.01
C ASN A 27 -9.36 11.64 -10.15
N THR A 28 -8.47 10.68 -9.90
CA THR A 28 -7.02 10.88 -10.06
C THR A 28 -6.59 10.40 -11.45
N THR A 29 -5.76 11.19 -12.14
CA THR A 29 -5.19 10.83 -13.45
C THR A 29 -3.68 10.55 -13.39
N MET A 30 -3.14 9.93 -14.44
CA MET A 30 -1.69 9.75 -14.58
C MET A 30 -0.94 11.10 -14.61
N ASN A 31 -1.57 12.17 -15.12
CA ASN A 31 -0.97 13.49 -15.18
C ASN A 31 -0.87 14.12 -13.79
N ASP A 32 -1.90 13.96 -12.96
CA ASP A 32 -1.91 14.48 -11.60
C ASP A 32 -0.79 13.86 -10.77
N ILE A 33 -0.58 12.54 -10.92
CA ILE A 33 0.51 11.81 -10.25
C ILE A 33 1.88 12.28 -10.73
N ALA A 34 2.07 12.45 -12.04
CA ALA A 34 3.32 12.97 -12.59
C ALA A 34 3.63 14.39 -12.05
N GLN A 35 2.62 15.27 -12.07
CA GLN A 35 2.77 16.64 -11.59
C GLN A 35 3.07 16.68 -10.08
N ALA A 36 2.30 15.96 -9.27
CA ALA A 36 2.48 15.91 -7.82
C ALA A 36 3.82 15.29 -7.41
N SER A 37 4.33 14.31 -8.18
CA SER A 37 5.64 13.69 -7.92
C SER A 37 6.82 14.55 -8.35
N LYS A 38 6.58 15.70 -9.01
CA LYS A 38 7.61 16.53 -9.64
C LYS A 38 8.49 15.73 -10.62
N LYS A 39 7.92 14.68 -11.24
CA LYS A 39 8.56 13.88 -12.28
C LYS A 39 7.83 14.09 -13.61
N GLY A 40 8.57 14.00 -14.71
CA GLY A 40 7.96 14.09 -16.04
C GLY A 40 7.05 12.89 -16.32
N ARG A 41 6.02 13.08 -17.14
CA ARG A 41 5.12 12.00 -17.60
C ARG A 41 5.89 10.79 -18.13
N ARG A 42 6.93 11.04 -18.95
CA ARG A 42 7.81 9.98 -19.50
C ARG A 42 8.43 9.11 -18.41
N THR A 43 8.88 9.71 -17.31
CA THR A 43 9.44 8.99 -16.17
C THR A 43 8.38 8.13 -15.51
N LEU A 44 7.18 8.67 -15.24
CA LEU A 44 6.09 7.89 -14.66
C LEU A 44 5.74 6.66 -15.52
N TYR A 45 5.63 6.85 -16.83
CA TYR A 45 5.33 5.77 -17.78
C TYR A 45 6.45 4.73 -17.94
N THR A 46 7.68 5.04 -17.49
CA THR A 46 8.77 4.06 -17.44
C THR A 46 8.55 3.05 -16.31
N TYR A 47 7.86 3.45 -15.24
CA TYR A 47 7.58 2.58 -14.08
C TYR A 47 6.18 1.97 -14.12
N PHE A 48 5.20 2.67 -14.68
CA PHE A 48 3.80 2.25 -14.65
C PHE A 48 3.11 2.56 -15.98
N LYS A 49 2.58 1.52 -16.63
CA LYS A 49 1.87 1.62 -17.91
C LYS A 49 0.46 2.18 -17.76
N SER A 50 -0.13 2.08 -16.57
CA SER A 50 -1.49 2.52 -16.31
C SER A 50 -1.73 2.96 -14.87
N LYS A 51 -2.81 3.73 -14.64
CA LYS A 51 -3.29 4.09 -13.30
C LYS A 51 -3.61 2.84 -12.48
N ASN A 52 -4.15 1.79 -13.11
CA ASN A 52 -4.49 0.54 -12.44
C ASN A 52 -3.24 -0.19 -11.92
N GLU A 53 -2.12 -0.14 -12.65
CA GLU A 53 -0.86 -0.71 -12.19
C GLU A 53 -0.31 0.02 -10.96
N ILE A 54 -0.42 1.35 -10.94
CA ILE A 54 -0.08 2.17 -9.76
C ILE A 54 -1.00 1.82 -8.59
N TYR A 55 -2.30 1.70 -8.84
CA TYR A 55 -3.27 1.33 -7.82
C TYR A 55 -2.91 -0.02 -7.17
N LEU A 56 -2.64 -1.05 -7.97
CA LEU A 56 -2.20 -2.35 -7.45
C LEU A 56 -0.90 -2.24 -6.64
N ALA A 57 0.06 -1.43 -7.09
CA ALA A 57 1.30 -1.20 -6.36
C ALA A 57 1.09 -0.45 -5.03
N VAL A 58 0.10 0.45 -4.96
CA VAL A 58 -0.32 1.09 -3.71
C VAL A 58 -0.94 0.07 -2.75
N VAL A 59 -1.85 -0.78 -3.25
CA VAL A 59 -2.47 -1.85 -2.45
C VAL A 59 -1.40 -2.80 -1.91
N GLU A 60 -0.45 -3.19 -2.76
CA GLU A 60 0.66 -4.05 -2.40
C GLU A 60 1.54 -3.42 -1.30
N SER A 61 1.94 -2.16 -1.48
CA SER A 61 2.75 -1.42 -0.50
C SER A 61 2.06 -1.33 0.87
N GLU A 62 0.75 -1.11 0.91
CA GLU A 62 0.00 -1.03 2.15
C GLU A 62 -0.14 -2.41 2.82
N LEU A 63 -0.35 -3.47 2.05
CA LEU A 63 -0.37 -4.85 2.58
C LEU A 63 0.99 -5.25 3.15
N ASP A 64 2.08 -4.90 2.48
CA ASP A 64 3.43 -5.20 2.97
C ASP A 64 3.74 -4.43 4.26
N GLN A 65 3.26 -3.20 4.40
CA GLN A 65 3.39 -2.43 5.64
C GLN A 65 2.61 -3.08 6.80
N LEU A 66 1.38 -3.53 6.56
CA LEU A 66 0.58 -4.27 7.54
C LEU A 66 1.27 -5.57 7.96
N TYR A 67 1.76 -6.33 6.98
CA TYR A 67 2.44 -7.59 7.20
C TYR A 67 3.69 -7.39 8.07
N LYS A 68 4.49 -6.37 7.77
CA LYS A 68 5.69 -6.02 8.54
C LYS A 68 5.37 -5.69 10.00
N MET A 69 4.34 -4.88 10.26
CA MET A 69 3.92 -4.57 11.63
C MET A 69 3.55 -5.83 12.44
N LEU A 70 2.89 -6.79 11.81
CA LEU A 70 2.51 -8.06 12.45
C LEU A 70 3.72 -9.00 12.63
N GLN A 71 4.62 -9.07 11.66
CA GLN A 71 5.87 -9.82 11.76
C GLN A 71 6.76 -9.30 12.89
N ASP A 72 6.87 -7.98 13.04
CA ASP A 72 7.66 -7.35 14.10
C ASP A 72 7.17 -7.75 15.49
N VAL A 73 5.86 -7.98 15.66
CA VAL A 73 5.28 -8.49 16.91
C VAL A 73 5.50 -9.99 17.06
N ALA A 74 5.31 -10.77 15.99
CA ALA A 74 5.50 -12.22 16.02
C ALA A 74 6.95 -12.62 16.37
N ALA A 75 7.93 -11.82 15.91
CA ALA A 75 9.36 -12.01 16.14
C ALA A 75 9.81 -11.64 17.56
N LYS A 76 8.97 -10.99 18.38
CA LYS A 76 9.33 -10.65 19.76
C LYS A 76 9.50 -11.90 20.60
N ASP A 77 10.48 -11.90 21.49
CA ASP A 77 10.62 -12.94 22.51
C ASP A 77 9.73 -12.58 23.70
N LEU A 78 8.54 -13.18 23.74
CA LEU A 78 7.49 -12.93 24.73
C LEU A 78 6.79 -14.25 25.06
N PRO A 79 6.26 -14.40 26.29
CA PRO A 79 5.33 -15.47 26.64
C PRO A 79 4.17 -15.58 25.63
N ALA A 80 3.66 -16.78 25.40
CA ALA A 80 2.71 -17.06 24.32
C ALA A 80 1.39 -16.27 24.47
N ASP A 81 0.89 -16.15 25.69
CA ASP A 81 -0.30 -15.40 26.07
C ASP A 81 -0.12 -13.89 25.87
N GLU A 82 1.01 -13.32 26.32
CA GLU A 82 1.34 -11.91 26.10
C GLU A 82 1.54 -11.60 24.61
N LYS A 83 2.20 -12.50 23.88
CA LYS A 83 2.43 -12.36 22.44
C LYS A 83 1.11 -12.37 21.68
N LEU A 84 0.17 -13.25 22.04
CA LEU A 84 -1.14 -13.33 21.40
C LEU A 84 -1.93 -12.04 21.61
N MET A 85 -1.97 -11.50 22.83
CA MET A 85 -2.64 -10.23 23.13
C MET A 85 -1.99 -9.07 22.39
N THR A 86 -0.66 -8.98 22.40
CA THR A 86 0.10 -7.95 21.68
C THR A 86 -0.17 -8.02 20.18
N PHE A 87 -0.25 -9.23 19.62
CA PHE A 87 -0.56 -9.44 18.21
C PHE A 87 -1.98 -8.99 17.85
N LEU A 88 -2.96 -9.27 18.72
CA LEU A 88 -4.35 -8.86 18.53
C LEU A 88 -4.46 -7.33 18.50
N TYR A 89 -3.85 -6.63 19.47
CA TYR A 89 -3.84 -5.17 19.51
C TYR A 89 -3.12 -4.57 18.30
N ALA A 90 -1.94 -5.09 17.95
CA ALA A 90 -1.22 -4.65 16.77
C ALA A 90 -2.03 -4.83 15.48
N ARG A 91 -2.80 -5.93 15.37
CA ARG A 91 -3.70 -6.15 14.22
C ARG A 91 -4.83 -5.12 14.16
N LEU A 92 -5.45 -4.79 15.28
CA LEU A 92 -6.50 -3.77 15.34
C LEU A 92 -5.94 -2.38 14.98
N ASP A 93 -4.76 -2.03 15.51
CA ASP A 93 -4.09 -0.77 15.19
C ASP A 93 -3.65 -0.69 13.72
N ALA A 94 -3.18 -1.79 13.15
CA ALA A 94 -2.81 -1.89 11.75
C ALA A 94 -4.02 -1.66 10.83
N ILE A 95 -5.16 -2.29 11.13
CA ILE A 95 -6.42 -2.06 10.41
C ILE A 95 -6.87 -0.60 10.55
N LYS A 96 -6.78 -0.05 11.77
CA LYS A 96 -7.11 1.35 12.05
C LYS A 96 -6.25 2.29 11.21
N ALA A 97 -4.93 2.09 11.20
CA ALA A 97 -3.97 2.89 10.43
C ALA A 97 -4.25 2.83 8.93
N LEU A 98 -4.57 1.65 8.40
CA LEU A 98 -4.97 1.46 7.00
C LEU A 98 -6.20 2.31 6.65
N VAL A 99 -7.23 2.27 7.52
CA VAL A 99 -8.46 3.05 7.32
C VAL A 99 -8.16 4.55 7.39
N PHE A 100 -7.39 5.03 8.36
CA PHE A 100 -7.13 6.48 8.49
C PHE A 100 -6.21 7.02 7.38
N ARG A 101 -5.14 6.32 7.01
CA ARG A 101 -4.16 6.81 6.01
C ARG A 101 -4.69 6.81 4.57
N ASN A 102 -5.65 5.94 4.26
CA ASN A 102 -6.08 5.71 2.88
C ASN A 102 -7.40 6.41 2.50
N GLY A 103 -8.01 7.18 3.40
CA GLY A 103 -9.09 8.13 3.06
C GLY A 103 -10.21 7.49 2.21
N THR A 104 -10.44 8.01 1.01
CA THR A 104 -11.49 7.52 0.07
C THR A 104 -11.17 6.19 -0.63
N LEU A 105 -9.95 5.63 -0.54
CA LEU A 105 -9.65 4.28 -1.05
C LEU A 105 -10.54 3.20 -0.39
N LYS A 106 -11.06 3.47 0.81
CA LYS A 106 -11.82 2.54 1.66
C LYS A 106 -12.88 1.70 0.94
N ALA A 107 -13.64 2.26 0.00
CA ALA A 107 -14.79 1.57 -0.58
C ALA A 107 -14.41 0.41 -1.53
N ASN A 108 -13.29 0.54 -2.26
CA ASN A 108 -12.82 -0.45 -3.23
C ASN A 108 -11.67 -1.31 -2.68
N PHE A 109 -10.88 -0.75 -1.76
CA PHE A 109 -9.67 -1.38 -1.24
C PHE A 109 -9.93 -2.75 -0.58
N PHE A 110 -10.96 -2.87 0.27
CA PHE A 110 -11.26 -4.15 0.94
C PHE A 110 -11.72 -5.26 -0.02
N ARG A 111 -12.34 -4.92 -1.16
CA ARG A 111 -12.64 -5.91 -2.21
C ARG A 111 -11.37 -6.34 -2.94
N ASP A 112 -10.46 -5.40 -3.18
CA ASP A 112 -9.25 -5.65 -3.97
C ASP A 112 -8.11 -6.31 -3.19
N ILE A 113 -8.10 -6.25 -1.85
CA ILE A 113 -7.17 -7.04 -1.00
C ILE A 113 -7.24 -8.52 -1.39
N TRP A 114 -8.45 -9.08 -1.51
CA TRP A 114 -8.65 -10.47 -1.92
C TRP A 114 -8.12 -10.76 -3.32
N ARG A 115 -8.15 -9.77 -4.22
CA ARG A 115 -7.64 -9.88 -5.58
C ARG A 115 -6.12 -9.94 -5.62
N VAL A 116 -5.44 -9.12 -4.81
CA VAL A 116 -3.97 -9.12 -4.69
C VAL A 116 -3.47 -10.40 -4.02
N GLU A 117 -4.14 -10.85 -2.95
CA GLU A 117 -3.87 -12.15 -2.30
C GLU A 117 -3.98 -13.33 -3.29
N LYS A 118 -4.99 -13.31 -4.17
CA LYS A 118 -5.17 -14.35 -5.19
C LYS A 118 -4.05 -14.36 -6.23
N ILE A 119 -3.59 -13.19 -6.68
CA ILE A 119 -2.49 -13.06 -7.65
C ILE A 119 -1.14 -13.49 -7.03
N ARG A 120 -0.90 -13.23 -5.74
CA ARG A 120 0.34 -13.64 -5.06
C ARG A 120 0.46 -15.16 -4.83
N LYS A 121 -0.65 -15.90 -4.85
CA LYS A 121 -0.70 -17.37 -4.61
C LYS A 121 -0.74 -18.21 -5.89
N SER A 122 -0.88 -17.59 -7.06
CA SER A 122 -0.87 -18.22 -8.39
C SER A 122 0.47 -18.01 -9.09
#